data_AF-A0AA95JM22-F1
#
_entry.id   AF-A0AA95JM22-F1
#
_cell.length_a   1.000
_cell.length_b   1.000
_cell.length_c   1.000
_cell.angle_alpha   90.00
_cell.angle_beta   90.00
_cell.angle_gamma   90.00
#
_symmetry.space_group_name_H-M   'P 1'
#
loop_
_entity.id
_entity.type
_entity.pdbx_description
1 polymer ?
#
loop_
_entity_poly.entity_id
_entity_poly.type
_entity_poly.pdbx_seq_one_letter_code
_entity_poly.pdbx_strand_id
1 'polypeptide(L)'
;MAKNTRFEENPRFFETVLRKPGVERLVDDIGDATLTNAQAAAPVDTQAYRNGLHVEHHESRFRRTTRVVGSDEKTMLVESRTGNLARALKGAKR
;
A
#
# COMPACT_ATOMS: atom_id res chain seq x y z
N MET A 1 5.00 4.13 50.52
CA MET A 1 3.59 3.99 50.09
C MET A 1 3.59 3.90 48.57
N ALA A 2 3.21 2.76 47.99
CA ALA A 2 3.08 2.63 46.55
C ALA A 2 1.91 3.51 46.08
N LYS A 3 2.15 4.38 45.10
CA LYS A 3 1.07 5.16 44.48
C LYS A 3 0.14 4.17 43.77
N ASN A 4 -1.12 4.12 44.19
CA ASN A 4 -2.20 3.42 43.48
C ASN A 4 -2.43 4.11 42.12
N THR A 5 -1.58 3.82 41.14
CA THR A 5 -1.80 4.24 39.76
C THR A 5 -2.81 3.28 39.14
N ARG A 6 -4.03 3.76 38.88
CA ARG A 6 -5.05 3.00 38.16
C ARG A 6 -4.89 3.24 36.66
N PHE A 7 -4.63 2.18 35.92
CA PHE A 7 -4.61 2.18 34.46
C PHE A 7 -5.97 1.69 33.96
N GLU A 8 -6.60 2.45 33.05
CA GLU A 8 -7.82 2.04 32.37
C GLU A 8 -7.53 1.95 30.87
N GLU A 9 -7.74 0.78 30.30
CA GLU A 9 -7.54 0.55 28.87
C GLU A 9 -8.57 1.32 28.05
N ASN A 10 -8.15 1.84 26.90
CA ASN A 10 -9.05 2.43 25.91
C ASN A 10 -9.05 1.57 24.64
N PRO A 11 -9.88 0.52 24.55
CA PRO A 11 -9.93 -0.35 23.37
C PRO A 11 -10.21 0.41 22.07
N ARG A 12 -11.09 1.44 22.11
CA ARG A 12 -11.41 2.25 20.92
C ARG A 12 -10.21 2.96 20.33
N PHE A 13 -9.23 3.33 21.14
CA PHE A 13 -8.00 3.91 20.65
C PHE A 13 -7.31 2.94 19.68
N PHE A 14 -7.15 1.67 20.08
CA PHE A 14 -6.50 0.65 19.25
C PHE A 14 -7.31 0.29 17.99
N GLU A 15 -8.63 0.38 18.05
CA GLU A 15 -9.48 0.17 16.86
C GLU A 15 -9.34 1.28 15.82
N THR A 16 -8.95 2.49 16.24
CA THR A 16 -8.97 3.70 15.38
C THR A 16 -7.60 4.30 15.11
N VAL A 17 -6.55 3.89 15.83
CA VAL A 17 -5.21 4.48 15.71
C VAL A 17 -4.62 4.33 14.31
N LEU A 18 -4.88 3.22 13.62
CA LEU A 18 -4.41 2.99 12.25
C LEU A 18 -5.27 3.69 11.18
N ARG A 19 -6.37 4.33 11.59
CA ARG A 19 -7.26 5.15 10.74
C ARG A 19 -6.93 6.63 10.80
N LYS A 20 -5.91 7.03 11.55
CA LYS A 20 -5.53 8.43 11.66
C LYS A 20 -5.00 8.90 10.29
N PRO A 21 -5.39 10.09 9.81
CA PRO A 21 -4.94 10.60 8.51
C PRO A 21 -3.43 10.61 8.33
N GLY A 22 -2.67 10.83 9.41
CA GLY A 22 -1.21 10.74 9.37
C GLY A 22 -0.69 9.32 9.11
N VAL A 23 -1.31 8.28 9.68
CA VAL A 23 -0.93 6.88 9.45
C VAL A 23 -1.31 6.45 8.04
N GLU A 24 -2.49 6.84 7.58
CA GLU A 24 -2.96 6.52 6.24
C GLU A 24 -2.09 7.19 5.16
N ARG A 25 -1.69 8.46 5.38
CA ARG A 25 -0.74 9.15 4.48
C ARG A 25 0.60 8.42 4.36
N LEU A 26 1.12 7.84 5.44
CA LEU A 26 2.39 7.09 5.38
C LEU A 26 2.32 5.90 4.42
N VAL A 27 1.18 5.21 4.34
CA VAL A 27 1.03 4.09 3.40
C VAL A 27 0.68 4.56 1.99
N ASP A 28 0.00 5.70 1.86
CA ASP A 28 -0.26 6.33 0.56
C ASP A 28 1.03 6.83 -0.10
N ASP A 29 1.92 7.50 0.65
CA ASP A 29 3.21 7.97 0.14
C ASP A 29 4.07 6.82 -0.43
N ILE A 30 4.06 5.65 0.25
CA ILE A 30 4.74 4.45 -0.25
C ILE A 30 4.03 3.87 -1.47
N GLY A 31 2.69 3.90 -1.50
CA GLY A 31 1.89 3.48 -2.64
C GLY A 31 2.20 4.29 -3.90
N ASP A 32 2.24 5.62 -3.78
CA ASP A 32 2.51 6.55 -4.87
C ASP A 32 3.95 6.41 -5.40
N ALA A 33 4.92 6.26 -4.50
CA ALA A 33 6.30 5.97 -4.88
C ALA A 33 6.41 4.60 -5.59
N THR A 34 5.68 3.60 -5.10
CA THR A 34 5.63 2.26 -5.72
C THR A 34 5.02 2.34 -7.12
N LEU A 35 3.90 3.05 -7.29
CA LEU A 35 3.24 3.23 -8.59
C LEU A 35 4.17 3.92 -9.59
N THR A 36 4.83 5.01 -9.17
CA THR A 36 5.79 5.74 -9.99
C THR A 36 6.93 4.83 -10.47
N ASN A 37 7.52 4.05 -9.55
CA ASN A 37 8.57 3.10 -9.88
C ASN A 37 8.08 2.00 -10.82
N ALA A 38 6.88 1.46 -10.58
CA ALA A 38 6.30 0.39 -11.38
C ALA A 38 5.98 0.85 -12.80
N GLN A 39 5.47 2.07 -12.98
CA GLN A 39 5.21 2.64 -14.29
C GLN A 39 6.49 2.94 -15.07
N ALA A 40 7.54 3.41 -14.38
CA ALA A 40 8.84 3.68 -15.00
C ALA A 40 9.57 2.40 -15.45
N ALA A 41 9.45 1.31 -14.68
CA ALA A 41 10.09 0.03 -14.97
C ALA A 41 9.21 -0.94 -15.78
N ALA A 42 7.96 -0.56 -16.07
CA ALA A 42 6.99 -1.42 -16.74
C ALA A 42 7.53 -1.90 -18.11
N PRO A 43 7.44 -3.20 -18.43
CA PRO A 43 7.73 -3.67 -19.77
C PRO A 43 6.72 -3.08 -20.76
N VAL A 44 7.24 -2.45 -21.82
CA VAL A 44 6.41 -1.77 -22.81
C VAL A 44 6.37 -2.58 -24.10
N ASP A 45 5.15 -3.00 -24.45
CA ASP A 45 4.78 -3.48 -25.78
C ASP A 45 3.72 -2.51 -26.35
N THR A 46 2.46 -2.68 -25.94
CA THR A 46 1.34 -1.77 -26.28
C THR A 46 1.11 -0.63 -25.28
N GLN A 47 1.93 -0.53 -24.22
CA GLN A 47 1.75 0.33 -23.03
C GLN A 47 0.51 0.03 -22.16
N ALA A 48 -0.40 -0.88 -22.56
CA ALA A 48 -1.64 -1.14 -21.83
C ALA A 48 -1.41 -1.56 -20.36
N TYR A 49 -0.46 -2.45 -20.11
CA TYR A 49 -0.05 -2.83 -18.75
C TYR A 49 0.39 -1.61 -17.91
N ARG A 50 1.31 -0.79 -18.43
CA ARG A 50 1.81 0.42 -17.74
C ARG A 50 0.67 1.38 -17.43
N ASN A 51 -0.17 1.65 -18.42
CA ASN A 51 -1.24 2.64 -18.33
C ASN A 51 -2.40 2.13 -17.44
N GLY A 52 -2.53 0.82 -17.27
CA GLY A 52 -3.49 0.19 -16.35
C GLY A 52 -3.00 0.09 -14.90
N LEU A 53 -1.76 0.49 -14.59
CA LEU A 53 -1.27 0.51 -13.21
C LEU A 53 -1.85 1.70 -12.45
N HIS A 54 -2.42 1.44 -11.27
CA HIS A 54 -3.02 2.45 -10.42
C HIS A 54 -3.02 2.04 -8.94
N VAL A 55 -3.36 2.99 -8.07
CA VAL A 55 -3.55 2.75 -6.63
C VAL A 55 -5.02 2.44 -6.34
N GLU A 56 -5.25 1.46 -5.49
CA GLU A 56 -6.54 1.16 -4.87
C GLU A 56 -6.43 1.16 -3.35
N HIS A 57 -7.49 1.59 -2.69
CA HIS A 57 -7.63 1.52 -1.24
C HIS A 57 -8.57 0.38 -0.86
N HIS A 58 -8.08 -0.50 0.02
CA HIS A 58 -8.90 -1.54 0.61
C HIS A 58 -9.17 -1.24 2.08
N GLU A 59 -10.44 -1.12 2.42
CA GLU A 59 -10.91 -0.82 3.76
C GLU A 59 -11.12 -2.08 4.60
N SER A 60 -10.26 -2.29 5.60
CA SER A 60 -10.38 -3.37 6.57
C SER A 60 -10.90 -2.85 7.92
N ARG A 61 -11.37 -3.74 8.80
CA ARG A 61 -11.97 -3.37 10.09
C ARG A 61 -11.18 -2.33 10.89
N PHE A 62 -9.86 -2.46 10.96
CA PHE A 62 -9.01 -1.60 11.80
C PHE A 62 -8.04 -0.69 11.04
N ARG A 63 -7.92 -0.84 9.71
CA ARG A 63 -6.93 -0.10 8.91
C ARG A 63 -7.33 0.00 7.44
N ARG A 64 -6.79 0.98 6.75
CA ARG A 64 -6.72 0.99 5.29
C ARG A 64 -5.45 0.26 4.83
N THR A 65 -5.54 -0.43 3.71
CA THR A 65 -4.38 -0.89 2.96
C THR A 65 -4.35 -0.20 1.60
N THR A 66 -3.23 0.42 1.25
CA THR A 66 -2.97 0.97 -0.09
C THR A 66 -2.33 -0.11 -0.95
N ARG A 67 -2.92 -0.38 -2.12
CA ARG A 67 -2.51 -1.42 -3.07
C ARG A 67 -2.15 -0.77 -4.38
N VAL A 68 -1.05 -1.20 -5.00
CA VAL A 68 -0.76 -0.90 -6.40
C VAL A 68 -1.17 -2.11 -7.23
N VAL A 69 -2.06 -1.92 -8.18
CA VAL A 69 -2.68 -2.99 -8.97
C VAL A 69 -2.61 -2.66 -10.46
N GLY A 70 -2.80 -3.67 -11.31
CA GLY A 70 -2.93 -3.52 -12.76
C GLY A 70 -4.28 -4.02 -13.24
N SER A 71 -4.92 -3.28 -14.16
CA SER A 71 -6.21 -3.65 -14.77
C SER A 71 -6.11 -4.34 -16.13
N ASP A 72 -4.90 -4.47 -16.69
CA ASP A 72 -4.67 -5.14 -17.97
C ASP A 72 -4.90 -6.66 -17.81
N GLU A 73 -5.58 -7.30 -18.77
CA GLU A 73 -5.88 -8.75 -18.74
C GLU A 73 -4.62 -9.61 -18.57
N LYS A 74 -3.47 -9.16 -19.11
CA LYS A 74 -2.18 -9.86 -18.99
C LYS A 74 -1.39 -9.49 -17.75
N THR A 75 -1.93 -8.69 -16.82
CA THR A 75 -1.24 -8.26 -15.58
C THR A 75 -0.63 -9.44 -14.85
N MET A 76 -1.41 -10.50 -14.57
CA MET A 76 -0.92 -11.69 -13.86
C MET A 76 0.22 -12.39 -14.61
N LEU A 77 0.16 -12.44 -15.93
CA LEU A 77 1.22 -13.02 -16.76
C LEU A 77 2.50 -12.16 -16.71
N VAL A 78 2.37 -10.83 -16.81
CA VAL A 78 3.51 -9.90 -16.74
C VAL A 78 4.17 -9.98 -15.37
N GLU A 79 3.39 -9.95 -14.29
CA GLU A 79 3.92 -10.03 -12.93
C GLU A 79 4.62 -11.36 -12.64
N SER A 80 4.05 -12.49 -13.08
CA SER A 80 4.68 -13.79 -12.87
C SER A 80 6.05 -13.93 -13.54
N ARG A 81 6.26 -13.24 -14.67
CA ARG A 81 7.51 -13.29 -15.44
C ARG A 81 8.55 -12.27 -14.97
N THR A 82 8.10 -11.08 -14.56
CA THR A 82 8.99 -9.92 -14.33
C THR A 82 9.12 -9.57 -12.85
N GLY A 83 8.06 -9.80 -12.08
CA GLY A 83 7.92 -9.32 -10.71
C GLY A 83 7.97 -7.79 -10.60
N ASN A 84 7.47 -7.06 -11.61
CA ASN A 84 7.58 -5.61 -11.69
C ASN A 84 7.03 -4.91 -10.43
N LEU A 85 5.81 -5.22 -10.02
CA LEU A 85 5.19 -4.61 -8.83
C LEU A 85 5.95 -4.96 -7.54
N ALA A 86 6.40 -6.21 -7.42
CA ALA A 86 7.16 -6.66 -6.25
C ALA A 86 8.51 -5.93 -6.12
N ARG A 87 9.22 -5.74 -7.24
CA ARG A 87 10.49 -5.00 -7.29
C ARG A 87 10.28 -3.51 -7.06
N ALA A 88 9.25 -2.92 -7.66
CA ALA A 88 8.89 -1.52 -7.46
C ALA A 88 8.59 -1.21 -5.99
N LEU A 89 7.81 -2.07 -5.32
CA LEU A 89 7.53 -1.95 -3.89
C LEU A 89 8.80 -2.10 -3.06
N LYS A 90 9.69 -3.02 -3.42
CA LYS A 90 10.99 -3.18 -2.73
C LYS A 90 11.84 -1.91 -2.85
N GLY A 91 11.84 -1.24 -4.00
CA GLY A 91 12.56 0.01 -4.22
C GLY A 91 11.94 1.23 -3.54
N ALA A 92 10.63 1.22 -3.29
CA ALA A 92 9.94 2.29 -2.56
C ALA A 92 10.11 2.19 -1.03
N LYS A 93 10.37 0.98 -0.51
CA LYS A 93 10.68 0.78 0.91
C LYS A 93 12.05 1.37 1.23
N ARG A 94 12.09 2.32 2.16
CA ARG A 94 13.32 2.83 2.78
C ARG A 94 13.85 1.84 3.80
#